data_AF-A0A5M6CF85-F1
#
_entry.id   AF-A0A5M6CF85-F1
#
_cell.length_a   1.000
_cell.length_b   1.000
_cell.length_c   1.000
_cell.angle_alpha   90.00
_cell.angle_beta   90.00
_cell.angle_gamma   90.00
#
_symmetry.space_group_name_H-M   'P 1'
#
loop_
_entity.id
_entity.type
_entity.pdbx_description
1 polymer ?
#
loop_
_entity_poly.entity_id
_entity_poly.type
_entity_poly.pdbx_seq_one_letter_code
_entity_poly.pdbx_strand_id
1 'polypeptide(L)'
;MIKKGLLFLLLLSAFNTGFCQLKSDSIIAKRGNFWYHDVTLKPTDMLRLMQPNEAAFKKMKASRTYNGFSTVFACAGGFLIGYPLGQAIGGKKDPEWAMLGVGVGVVGISIPFGIISGKKAKEAAQLYNAGLKTTSFLNKKELMFLVSNNGVGLALRF
;
A
#
# COMPACT_ATOMS: atom_id res chain seq x y z
N MET A 1 -35.72 -4.32 -49.56
CA MET A 1 -36.02 -4.51 -48.12
C MET A 1 -34.80 -4.61 -47.19
N ILE A 2 -33.55 -4.64 -47.70
CA ILE A 2 -32.32 -4.95 -46.94
C ILE A 2 -31.75 -3.76 -46.13
N LYS A 3 -32.14 -2.51 -46.42
CA LYS A 3 -31.56 -1.30 -45.80
C LYS A 3 -31.87 -1.14 -44.30
N LYS A 4 -33.03 -1.63 -43.83
CA LYS A 4 -33.46 -1.48 -42.42
C LYS A 4 -32.72 -2.45 -41.49
N GLY A 5 -32.40 -3.66 -41.96
CA GLY A 5 -31.65 -4.66 -41.19
C GLY A 5 -30.19 -4.26 -40.98
N LEU A 6 -29.56 -3.66 -42.01
CA LEU A 6 -28.18 -3.17 -41.92
C LEU A 6 -28.05 -2.03 -40.90
N LEU A 7 -29.05 -1.15 -40.83
CA LEU A 7 -29.09 -0.01 -39.90
C LEU A 7 -29.25 -0.48 -38.44
N PHE A 8 -30.03 -1.53 -38.23
CA PHE A 8 -30.20 -2.18 -36.92
C PHE A 8 -28.93 -2.88 -36.44
N LEU A 9 -28.21 -3.55 -37.35
CA LEU A 9 -26.93 -4.22 -37.06
C LEU A 9 -25.83 -3.22 -36.69
N LEU A 10 -25.79 -2.06 -37.38
CA LEU A 10 -24.86 -0.97 -37.09
C LEU A 10 -25.11 -0.36 -35.70
N LEU A 11 -26.39 -0.22 -35.30
CA LEU A 11 -26.76 0.30 -33.97
C LEU A 11 -26.30 -0.63 -32.82
N LEU A 12 -26.35 -1.95 -33.03
CA LEU A 12 -25.89 -2.95 -32.05
C LEU A 12 -24.37 -2.95 -31.87
N SER A 13 -23.61 -2.61 -32.90
CA SER A 13 -22.14 -2.56 -32.82
C SER A 13 -21.61 -1.35 -32.02
N ALA A 14 -22.39 -0.27 -31.93
CA ALA A 14 -22.02 0.95 -31.21
C ALA A 14 -22.04 0.81 -29.67
N PHE A 15 -22.63 -0.26 -29.12
CA PHE A 15 -22.70 -0.49 -27.67
C PHE A 15 -21.42 -1.11 -27.06
N ASN A 16 -20.41 -1.45 -27.86
CA ASN A 16 -19.19 -2.11 -27.36
C ASN A 16 -18.08 -1.16 -26.88
N THR A 17 -18.24 0.16 -26.97
CA THR A 17 -17.23 1.10 -26.46
C THR A 17 -17.60 1.57 -25.06
N GLY A 18 -17.20 0.81 -24.04
CA GLY A 18 -17.52 1.20 -22.65
C GLY A 18 -16.69 0.60 -21.53
N PHE A 19 -15.84 -0.40 -21.76
CA PHE A 19 -14.91 -0.86 -20.73
C PHE A 19 -13.63 -0.01 -20.76
N CYS A 20 -13.77 1.29 -20.48
CA CYS A 20 -12.62 2.05 -19.99
C CYS A 20 -12.36 1.51 -18.58
N GLN A 21 -11.53 0.47 -18.49
CA GLN A 21 -11.12 -0.09 -17.22
C GLN A 21 -10.33 0.99 -16.50
N LEU A 22 -10.97 1.63 -15.51
CA LEU A 22 -10.30 2.52 -14.58
C LEU A 22 -9.23 1.67 -13.88
N LYS A 23 -7.98 1.75 -14.34
CA LYS A 23 -6.87 1.07 -13.69
C LYS A 23 -6.86 1.60 -12.26
N SER A 24 -7.14 0.73 -11.30
CA SER A 24 -7.29 1.18 -9.92
C SER A 24 -5.96 1.76 -9.47
N ASP A 25 -5.92 3.07 -9.23
CA ASP A 25 -4.76 3.78 -8.64
C ASP A 25 -4.55 3.42 -7.16
N SER A 26 -5.17 2.33 -6.69
CA SER A 26 -5.03 1.88 -5.32
C SER A 26 -3.71 1.15 -5.10
N ILE A 27 -3.08 1.44 -3.97
CA ILE A 27 -1.89 0.74 -3.49
C ILE A 27 -2.33 -0.53 -2.78
N ILE A 28 -1.82 -1.68 -3.22
CA ILE A 28 -2.12 -3.00 -2.65
C ILE A 28 -0.95 -3.46 -1.79
N ALA A 29 -1.19 -3.69 -0.50
CA ALA A 29 -0.18 -4.27 0.40
C ALA A 29 -0.29 -5.81 0.39
N LYS A 30 0.74 -6.51 -0.11
CA LYS A 30 0.84 -7.99 -0.11
C LYS A 30 2.17 -8.43 0.50
N ARG A 31 2.11 -9.26 1.56
CA ARG A 31 3.28 -9.90 2.21
C ARG A 31 4.47 -8.95 2.48
N GLY A 32 4.20 -7.74 2.96
CA GLY A 32 5.23 -6.74 3.29
C GLY A 32 5.68 -5.86 2.12
N ASN A 33 5.32 -6.22 0.88
CA ASN A 33 5.55 -5.40 -0.31
C ASN A 33 4.30 -4.60 -0.67
N PHE A 34 4.53 -3.40 -1.21
CA PHE A 34 3.49 -2.54 -1.74
C PHE A 34 3.49 -2.63 -3.26
N TRP A 35 2.31 -2.74 -3.86
CA TRP A 35 2.13 -2.87 -5.29
C TRP A 35 1.28 -1.72 -5.79
N TYR A 36 1.67 -1.13 -6.92
CA TYR A 36 0.92 -0.12 -7.65
C TYR A 36 0.99 -0.50 -9.13
N HIS A 37 -0.18 -0.68 -9.76
CA HIS A 37 -0.27 -1.10 -11.17
C HIS A 37 0.64 -2.30 -11.53
N ASP A 38 0.66 -3.33 -10.67
CA ASP A 38 1.48 -4.56 -10.80
C ASP A 38 3.00 -4.37 -10.67
N VAL A 39 3.48 -3.18 -10.31
CA VAL A 39 4.88 -2.91 -10.00
C VAL A 39 5.08 -2.85 -8.48
N THR A 40 6.15 -3.47 -8.00
CA THR A 40 6.56 -3.34 -6.59
C THR A 40 7.05 -1.92 -6.33
N LEU A 41 6.40 -1.23 -5.40
CA LEU A 41 6.74 0.12 -4.96
C LEU A 41 7.85 0.09 -3.92
N LYS A 42 8.93 0.82 -4.20
CA LYS A 42 9.93 1.12 -3.20
C LYS A 42 9.37 2.16 -2.21
N PRO A 43 9.84 2.18 -0.96
CA PRO A 43 9.43 3.19 0.02
C PRO A 43 9.65 4.63 -0.46
N THR A 44 10.68 4.86 -1.28
CA THR A 44 10.95 6.17 -1.90
C THR A 44 9.89 6.55 -2.93
N ASP A 45 9.43 5.60 -3.73
CA ASP A 45 8.37 5.81 -4.73
C ASP A 45 7.02 6.04 -4.05
N MET A 46 6.74 5.34 -2.94
CA MET A 46 5.57 5.61 -2.09
C MET A 46 5.57 7.04 -1.55
N LEU A 47 6.73 7.54 -1.07
CA LEU A 47 6.84 8.92 -0.60
C LEU A 47 6.52 9.93 -1.71
N ARG A 48 7.01 9.69 -2.92
CA ARG A 48 6.76 10.55 -4.09
C ARG A 48 5.28 10.55 -4.48
N LEU A 49 4.65 9.36 -4.54
CA LEU A 49 3.22 9.23 -4.87
C LEU A 49 2.30 9.84 -3.81
N MET A 50 2.73 9.82 -2.55
CA MET A 50 1.96 10.37 -1.44
C MET A 50 2.19 11.87 -1.21
N GLN A 51 3.14 12.53 -1.91
CA GLN A 51 3.37 13.98 -1.79
C GLN A 51 2.09 14.85 -1.85
N PRO A 52 1.13 14.63 -2.77
CA PRO A 52 -0.09 15.43 -2.82
C PRO A 52 -1.03 15.20 -1.62
N ASN A 53 -0.86 14.12 -0.85
CA ASN A 53 -1.64 13.84 0.35
C ASN A 53 -0.74 13.96 1.60
N GLU A 54 -0.76 15.14 2.22
CA GLU A 54 0.10 15.47 3.37
C GLU A 54 -0.04 14.46 4.52
N ALA A 55 -1.26 13.97 4.78
CA ALA A 55 -1.52 12.99 5.84
C ALA A 55 -0.86 11.63 5.54
N ALA A 56 -0.95 11.15 4.30
CA ALA A 56 -0.29 9.92 3.86
C ALA A 56 1.23 10.08 3.83
N PHE A 57 1.72 11.23 3.34
CA PHE A 57 3.14 11.56 3.26
C PHE A 57 3.79 11.57 4.66
N LYS A 58 3.17 12.25 5.64
CA LYS A 58 3.70 12.33 7.01
C LYS A 58 3.82 10.95 7.66
N LYS A 59 2.82 10.08 7.47
CA LYS A 59 2.82 8.70 7.99
C LYS A 59 3.90 7.84 7.33
N MET A 60 4.07 7.95 6.01
CA MET A 60 5.11 7.21 5.28
C MET A 60 6.52 7.70 5.66
N LYS A 61 6.70 9.01 5.84
CA LYS A 61 7.97 9.59 6.31
C LYS A 61 8.33 9.07 7.70
N ALA A 62 7.37 9.05 8.62
CA ALA A 62 7.56 8.47 9.95
C ALA A 62 7.97 6.99 9.87
N SER A 63 7.27 6.19 9.04
CA SER A 63 7.62 4.78 8.80
C SER A 63 9.10 4.60 8.42
N ARG A 64 9.61 5.43 7.50
CA ARG A 64 11.02 5.40 7.08
C ARG A 64 11.97 5.74 8.22
N THR A 65 11.65 6.74 9.04
CA THR A 65 12.45 7.10 10.21
C THR A 65 12.52 5.97 11.24
N TYR A 66 11.38 5.35 11.57
CA TYR A 66 11.34 4.20 12.49
C TYR A 66 12.11 3.00 11.94
N ASN A 67 12.07 2.77 10.61
CA ASN A 67 12.86 1.72 9.98
C ASN A 67 14.36 2.00 10.07
N GLY A 68 14.78 3.26 9.87
CA GLY A 68 16.17 3.68 10.06
C GLY A 68 16.66 3.39 11.48
N PHE A 69 15.90 3.78 12.50
CA PHE A 69 16.22 3.44 13.89
C PHE A 69 16.29 1.94 14.11
N SER A 70 15.27 1.18 13.67
CA SER A 70 15.25 -0.28 13.78
C SER A 70 16.49 -0.91 13.15
N THR A 71 16.89 -0.46 11.96
CA THR A 71 18.08 -0.94 11.26
C THR A 71 19.35 -0.64 12.06
N VAL A 72 19.51 0.57 12.59
CA VAL A 72 20.69 0.93 13.40
C VAL A 72 20.77 0.07 14.65
N PHE A 73 19.68 -0.09 15.39
CA PHE A 73 19.65 -0.93 16.59
C PHE A 73 19.84 -2.42 16.27
N ALA A 74 19.27 -2.91 15.17
CA ALA A 74 19.47 -4.29 14.72
C ALA A 74 20.92 -4.54 14.28
N CYS A 75 21.56 -3.60 13.59
CA CYS A 75 22.95 -3.71 13.17
C CYS A 75 23.89 -3.64 14.37
N ALA A 76 23.69 -2.67 15.26
CA ALA A 76 24.48 -2.53 16.48
C ALA A 76 24.30 -3.73 17.41
N GLY A 77 23.05 -4.14 17.68
CA GLY A 77 22.74 -5.31 18.49
C GLY A 77 23.25 -6.61 17.85
N GLY A 78 23.12 -6.76 16.54
CA GLY A 78 23.66 -7.90 15.79
C GLY A 78 25.18 -7.99 15.87
N PHE A 79 25.89 -6.86 15.83
CA PHE A 79 27.33 -6.82 16.06
C PHE A 79 27.70 -7.21 17.50
N LEU A 80 26.98 -6.67 18.49
CA LEU A 80 27.18 -7.00 19.91
C LEU A 80 26.89 -8.47 20.24
N ILE A 81 26.00 -9.13 19.49
CA ILE A 81 25.73 -10.57 19.59
C ILE A 81 26.79 -11.37 18.82
N GLY A 82 27.12 -10.92 17.61
CA GLY A 82 28.05 -11.59 16.71
C GLY A 82 29.47 -11.64 17.23
N TYR A 83 29.93 -10.61 17.93
CA TYR A 83 31.28 -10.54 18.50
C TYR A 83 31.57 -11.65 19.54
N PRO A 84 30.79 -11.81 20.63
CA PRO A 84 31.00 -12.91 21.58
C PRO A 84 30.73 -14.30 20.98
N LEU A 85 29.79 -14.42 20.02
CA LEU A 85 29.62 -15.68 19.26
C LEU A 85 30.86 -16.03 18.44
N GLY A 86 31.46 -15.04 17.78
CA GLY A 86 32.71 -15.21 17.04
C GLY A 86 33.89 -15.60 17.95
N GLN A 87 33.95 -15.03 19.15
CA GLN A 87 34.95 -15.42 20.16
C GLN A 87 34.76 -16.87 20.63
N ALA A 88 33.51 -17.30 20.86
CA ALA A 88 33.21 -18.67 21.26
C ALA A 88 33.59 -19.68 20.16
N ILE A 89 33.28 -19.38 18.90
CA ILE A 89 33.64 -20.22 17.75
C ILE A 89 35.17 -20.22 17.52
N GLY A 90 35.83 -19.08 17.76
CA GLY A 90 37.28 -18.93 17.66
C GLY A 90 38.08 -19.60 18.79
N GLY A 91 37.43 -20.34 19.69
CA GLY A 91 38.09 -21.09 20.76
C GLY A 91 38.52 -20.25 21.96
N LYS A 92 37.99 -19.03 22.12
CA LYS A 92 38.24 -18.23 23.32
C LYS A 92 37.56 -18.90 24.53
N LYS A 93 38.33 -19.16 25.60
CA LYS A 93 37.83 -19.83 26.83
C LYS A 93 36.71 -19.06 27.53
N ASP A 94 36.81 -17.73 27.56
CA ASP A 94 35.83 -16.85 28.22
C ASP A 94 35.29 -15.80 27.21
N PRO A 95 34.22 -16.15 26.47
CA PRO A 95 33.47 -15.20 25.65
C PRO A 95 32.73 -14.19 26.53
N GLU A 96 32.61 -12.95 26.05
CA GLU A 96 31.88 -11.89 26.75
C GLU A 96 30.35 -12.08 26.66
N TRP A 97 29.80 -13.06 27.37
CA TRP A 97 28.37 -13.37 27.36
C TRP A 97 27.50 -12.23 27.90
N ALA A 98 28.06 -11.36 28.75
CA ALA A 98 27.39 -10.13 29.18
C ALA A 98 27.11 -9.19 27.99
N MET A 99 28.06 -9.08 27.05
CA MET A 99 27.90 -8.30 25.82
C MET A 99 26.84 -8.90 24.89
N LEU A 100 26.76 -10.24 24.85
CA LEU A 100 25.68 -10.95 24.14
C LEU A 100 24.31 -10.62 24.73
N GLY A 101 24.18 -10.64 26.07
CA GLY A 101 22.93 -10.28 26.76
C GLY A 101 22.49 -8.84 26.46
N VAL A 102 23.42 -7.88 26.48
CA VAL A 102 23.16 -6.49 26.08
C VAL A 102 22.75 -6.42 24.61
N GLY A 103 23.47 -7.12 23.73
CA GLY A 103 23.16 -7.16 22.29
C GLY A 103 21.76 -7.69 22.01
N VAL A 104 21.34 -8.77 22.68
CA VAL A 104 19.96 -9.30 22.61
C VAL A 104 18.95 -8.28 23.10
N GLY A 105 19.23 -7.57 24.19
CA GLY A 105 18.36 -6.49 24.68
C GLY A 105 18.17 -5.37 23.65
N VAL A 106 19.25 -4.93 23.01
CA VAL A 106 19.22 -3.89 21.97
C VAL A 106 18.44 -4.35 20.73
N VAL A 107 18.66 -5.58 20.27
CA VAL A 107 17.84 -6.16 19.17
C VAL A 107 16.39 -6.27 19.60
N GLY A 108 16.10 -6.62 20.85
CA GLY A 108 14.75 -6.68 21.41
C GLY A 108 14.00 -5.35 21.27
N ILE A 109 14.67 -4.22 21.48
CA ILE A 109 14.10 -2.88 21.26
C ILE A 109 13.86 -2.59 19.78
N SER A 110 14.67 -3.14 18.86
CA SER A 110 14.50 -2.92 17.41
C SER A 110 13.21 -3.55 16.84
N ILE A 111 12.71 -4.62 17.47
CA ILE A 111 11.53 -5.38 17.01
C ILE A 111 10.24 -4.53 17.01
N PRO A 112 9.81 -3.89 18.12
CA PRO A 112 8.62 -3.06 18.12
C PRO A 112 8.75 -1.89 17.15
N PHE A 113 9.94 -1.31 16.97
CA PHE A 113 10.18 -0.25 15.99
C PHE A 113 9.93 -0.72 14.55
N GLY A 114 10.39 -1.92 14.19
CA GLY A 114 10.12 -2.52 12.87
C GLY A 114 8.62 -2.78 12.64
N ILE A 115 7.92 -3.30 13.65
CA ILE A 115 6.47 -3.54 13.58
C ILE A 115 5.71 -2.22 13.41
N ILE A 116 6.07 -1.19 14.18
CA ILE A 116 5.47 0.15 14.09
C ILE A 116 5.70 0.73 12.70
N SER A 117 6.93 0.61 12.16
CA SER A 117 7.25 1.07 10.81
C SER A 117 6.34 0.45 9.75
N GLY A 118 6.18 -0.88 9.76
CA GLY A 118 5.30 -1.59 8.83
C GLY A 118 3.82 -1.17 8.96
N LYS A 119 3.33 -1.00 10.20
CA LYS A 119 1.97 -0.50 10.47
C LYS A 119 1.77 0.90 9.88
N LYS A 120 2.73 1.82 10.06
CA LYS A 120 2.64 3.19 9.53
C LYS A 120 2.65 3.23 8.01
N ALA A 121 3.43 2.38 7.35
CA ALA A 121 3.42 2.28 5.89
C ALA A 121 2.05 1.78 5.37
N LYS A 122 1.45 0.80 6.05
CA LYS A 122 0.10 0.32 5.73
C LYS A 122 -0.98 1.38 5.95
N GLU A 123 -0.93 2.10 7.08
CA GLU A 123 -1.82 3.25 7.34
C GLU A 123 -1.69 4.32 6.26
N ALA A 124 -0.47 4.62 5.82
CA ALA A 124 -0.22 5.60 4.75
C ALA A 124 -0.84 5.17 3.41
N ALA A 125 -0.69 3.89 3.04
CA ALA A 125 -1.32 3.34 1.84
C ALA A 125 -2.86 3.38 1.92
N GLN A 126 -3.43 3.09 3.10
CA GLN A 126 -4.87 3.18 3.32
C GLN A 126 -5.38 4.62 3.21
N LEU A 127 -4.68 5.60 3.78
CA LEU A 127 -5.04 7.02 3.68
C LEU A 127 -4.98 7.53 2.24
N TYR A 128 -3.97 7.11 1.48
CA TYR A 128 -3.88 7.41 0.05
C TYR A 128 -5.07 6.83 -0.71
N ASN A 129 -5.38 5.53 -0.51
CA ASN A 129 -6.50 4.86 -1.15
C ASN A 129 -7.87 5.45 -0.74
N ALA A 130 -8.01 5.90 0.51
CA ALA A 130 -9.21 6.58 0.99
C ALA A 130 -9.41 7.93 0.30
N GLY A 131 -8.33 8.68 0.06
CA GLY A 131 -8.36 9.91 -0.73
C GLY A 131 -8.91 9.69 -2.14
N LEU A 132 -8.49 8.60 -2.81
CA LEU A 132 -8.99 8.24 -4.14
C LEU A 132 -10.49 7.90 -4.17
N LYS A 133 -11.02 7.30 -3.10
CA LYS A 133 -12.46 6.99 -2.98
C LYS A 133 -13.31 8.26 -2.80
N THR A 134 -12.80 9.27 -2.12
CA THR A 134 -13.50 10.56 -1.95
C THR A 134 -13.60 11.34 -3.27
N THR A 135 -12.63 11.17 -4.18
CA THR A 135 -12.66 11.79 -5.52
C THR A 135 -13.60 11.08 -6.51
N SER A 136 -14.16 9.91 -6.14
CA SER A 136 -15.23 9.27 -6.91
C SER A 136 -16.54 10.05 -6.76
N PHE A 137 -16.69 11.10 -7.57
CA PHE A 137 -17.94 11.84 -7.78
C PHE A 137 -19.14 10.96 -8.17
N LEU A 138 -18.90 9.68 -8.51
CA LEU A 138 -19.92 8.71 -8.88
C LEU A 138 -20.50 7.91 -7.71
N ASN A 139 -19.87 7.90 -6.52
CA ASN A 139 -20.31 7.02 -5.42
C ASN A 139 -21.43 7.63 -4.55
N LYS A 140 -21.83 8.89 -4.77
CA LYS A 140 -22.97 9.54 -4.10
C LYS A 140 -24.18 9.77 -4.99
N LYS A 141 -24.03 9.53 -6.30
CA LYS A 141 -25.12 9.69 -7.26
C LYS A 141 -25.73 8.31 -7.50
N GLU A 142 -26.77 7.97 -6.74
CA GLU A 142 -27.57 6.78 -7.01
C GLU A 142 -28.27 6.99 -8.37
N LEU A 143 -27.67 6.45 -9.42
CA LEU A 143 -28.30 6.31 -10.74
C LEU A 143 -29.27 5.14 -10.64
N MET A 144 -30.52 5.46 -10.34
CA MET A 144 -31.59 4.47 -10.29
C MET A 144 -32.20 4.36 -11.69
N PHE A 145 -32.19 3.16 -12.26
CA PHE A 145 -33.02 2.86 -13.41
C PHE A 145 -34.45 2.64 -12.92
N LEU A 146 -35.36 3.54 -13.31
CA LEU A 146 -36.77 3.45 -12.97
C LEU A 146 -37.56 3.07 -14.23
N VAL A 147 -38.39 2.05 -14.09
CA VAL A 147 -39.35 1.64 -15.12
C VAL A 147 -40.73 1.95 -14.57
N SER A 148 -41.45 2.84 -15.24
CA SER A 148 -42.83 3.21 -14.91
C SER A 148 -43.74 2.88 -16.09
N ASN A 149 -45.06 2.89 -15.86
CA ASN A 149 -46.06 2.59 -16.88
C ASN A 149 -45.99 3.52 -18.12
N ASN A 150 -45.35 4.69 -17.99
CA ASN A 150 -45.16 5.66 -19.07
C ASN A 150 -43.75 5.67 -19.68
N GLY A 151 -42.87 4.73 -19.31
CA GLY A 151 -41.55 4.57 -19.94
C GLY A 151 -40.42 4.24 -18.98
N VAL A 152 -39.22 4.09 -19.57
CA VAL A 152 -37.96 3.84 -18.86
C VAL A 152 -37.22 5.16 -18.71
N GLY A 153 -36.77 5.47 -17.49
CA GLY A 153 -36.02 6.69 -17.18
C GLY A 153 -34.85 6.44 -16.24
N LEU A 154 -33.86 7.31 -16.32
CA LEU A 154 -32.74 7.37 -15.37
C LEU A 154 -33.05 8.46 -14.34
N ALA A 155 -33.14 8.08 -13.06
CA ALA A 155 -33.25 9.02 -11.97
C ALA A 155 -31.88 9.21 -11.32
N LEU A 156 -31.43 10.47 -11.26
CA LEU A 156 -30.21 10.87 -10.58
C LEU A 156 -30.60 11.56 -9.27
N ARG A 157 -30.38 10.90 -8.14
CA ARG A 157 -30.58 11.51 -6.82
C ARG A 157 -29.31 12.25 -6.40
N PHE A 158 -29.45 13.49 -5.98
CA PHE A 158 -28.38 14.36 -5.48
C PHE A 158 -28.46 14.47 -3.96
#